data_AF-A0A7W9DH01-F1
#
_entry.id   AF-A0A7W9DH01-F1
#
_cell.length_a   1.000
_cell.length_b   1.000
_cell.length_c   1.000
_cell.angle_alpha   90.00
_cell.angle_beta   90.00
_cell.angle_gamma   90.00
#
_symmetry.space_group_name_H-M   'P 1'
#
loop_
_entity.id
_entity.type
_entity.pdbx_description
1 polymer ?
#
loop_
_entity_poly.entity_id
_entity_poly.type
_entity_poly.pdbx_seq_one_letter_code
_entity_poly.pdbx_strand_id
1 'polypeptide(L)' 'MKAARSLTFKCVKCHKSMQVYLQKVSACSHIQPYQGICQCGEVKRHAIGQAETVKAYIESADGSWTHHHH' A
#
# COMPACT_ATOMS: atom_id res chain seq x y z
N MET A 1 -5.36 -6.53 17.61
CA MET A 1 -4.71 -7.32 16.54
C MET A 1 -3.52 -6.51 16.02
N LYS A 2 -2.28 -7.01 16.12
CA LYS A 2 -1.11 -6.26 15.61
C LYS A 2 -1.10 -6.33 14.08
N ALA A 3 -1.05 -5.17 13.43
CA ALA A 3 -0.82 -5.05 11.99
C ALA A 3 0.44 -5.82 11.58
N ALA A 4 0.32 -6.74 10.62
CA ALA A 4 1.49 -7.35 10.00
C ALA A 4 2.32 -6.26 9.32
N ARG A 5 3.62 -6.18 9.61
CA ARG A 5 4.50 -5.15 9.02
C ARG A 5 4.81 -5.41 7.53
N SER A 6 4.55 -6.63 7.06
CA SER A 6 4.75 -7.06 5.69
C SER A 6 3.70 -8.08 5.28
N LEU A 7 3.34 -8.08 4.00
CA LEU A 7 2.41 -9.02 3.39
C LEU A 7 3.07 -9.65 2.15
N THR A 8 2.77 -10.91 1.89
CA THR A 8 3.26 -11.61 0.69
C THR A 8 2.15 -11.69 -0.34
N PHE A 9 2.46 -11.26 -1.56
CA PHE A 9 1.52 -11.27 -2.68
C PHE A 9 2.13 -11.96 -3.89
N LYS A 10 1.28 -12.44 -4.79
CA LYS A 10 1.70 -12.86 -6.14
C LYS A 10 1.74 -11.63 -7.05
N CYS A 11 2.86 -11.44 -7.75
CA CYS A 11 3.01 -10.45 -8.81
C CYS A 11 2.12 -10.84 -10.00
N VAL A 12 1.48 -9.87 -10.64
CA VAL A 12 0.58 -10.13 -11.76
C VAL A 12 1.39 -10.39 -13.02
N LYS A 13 2.50 -9.69 -13.21
CA LYS A 13 3.33 -9.82 -14.41
C LYS A 13 4.16 -11.12 -14.47
N CYS A 14 4.84 -11.47 -13.38
CA CYS A 14 5.75 -12.63 -13.38
C CYS A 14 5.24 -13.81 -12.56
N HIS A 15 4.07 -13.68 -11.92
CA HIS A 15 3.46 -14.72 -11.08
C HIS A 15 4.33 -15.20 -9.91
N LYS A 16 5.42 -14.50 -9.59
CA LYS A 16 6.29 -14.80 -8.45
C LYS A 16 5.76 -14.18 -7.17
N SER A 17 6.15 -14.76 -6.03
CA SER A 17 5.92 -14.15 -4.73
C SER A 17 6.73 -12.85 -4.60
N MET A 18 6.09 -11.81 -4.11
CA MET A 18 6.69 -10.53 -3.77
C MET A 18 6.22 -10.11 -2.39
N GLN A 19 7.11 -9.46 -1.63
CA GLN A 19 6.76 -8.89 -0.35
C GLN A 19 6.44 -7.42 -0.51
N VAL A 20 5.34 -7.00 0.08
CA VAL A 20 5.01 -5.59 0.28
C VAL A 20 5.16 -5.27 1.75
N TYR A 21 5.62 -4.06 2.03
CA TYR A 21 5.91 -3.61 3.38
C TYR A 21 4.97 -2.46 3.73
N LEU A 22 4.57 -2.41 5.00
CA LEU A 22 3.78 -1.32 5.53
C LEU A 22 4.56 -0.02 5.33
N GLN A 23 3.98 0.90 4.58
CA GLN A 23 4.56 2.21 4.34
C GLN A 23 4.37 3.07 5.59
N LYS A 24 5.45 3.74 6.00
CA LYS A 24 5.38 4.80 7.00
C LYS A 24 4.76 6.03 6.35
N VAL A 25 3.44 6.05 6.24
CA VAL A 25 2.71 7.29 5.96
C VAL A 25 2.43 8.00 7.28
N SER A 26 2.74 9.28 7.33
CA SER A 26 2.62 10.11 8.54
C SER A 26 1.17 10.42 8.93
N ALA A 27 0.19 10.16 8.05
CA ALA A 27 -1.06 10.93 8.09
C ALA A 27 -2.34 10.12 8.29
N CYS A 28 -2.31 8.78 8.40
CA CYS A 28 -3.57 8.03 8.51
C CYS A 28 -3.45 6.75 9.32
N SER A 29 -3.92 6.82 10.57
CA SER A 29 -4.20 5.64 11.40
C SER A 29 -5.40 4.82 10.89
N HIS A 30 -6.16 5.33 9.91
CA HIS A 30 -7.39 4.70 9.39
C HIS A 30 -7.15 3.75 8.20
N ILE A 31 -5.94 3.78 7.62
CA ILE A 31 -5.54 2.84 6.58
C ILE A 31 -4.14 2.31 6.85
N GLN A 32 -3.88 1.13 6.30
CA GLN A 32 -2.61 0.44 6.36
C GLN A 32 -2.09 0.32 4.93
N PRO A 33 -1.33 1.30 4.44
CA PRO A 33 -0.77 1.25 3.11
C PRO A 33 0.43 0.32 3.08
N TYR A 34 0.44 -0.58 2.12
CA TYR A 34 1.52 -1.47 1.79
C TYR A 34 2.03 -1.17 0.39
N GLN A 35 3.35 -1.18 0.24
CA GLN A 35 3.99 -1.02 -1.05
C GLN A 35 5.20 -1.95 -1.14
N GLY A 36 5.42 -2.50 -2.31
CA GLY A 36 6.60 -3.28 -2.62
C GLY A 36 6.84 -3.31 -4.12
N ILE A 37 8.07 -3.63 -4.50
CA ILE A 37 8.48 -3.75 -5.90
C ILE A 37 8.88 -5.21 -6.10
N CYS A 38 8.28 -5.85 -7.10
CA CYS A 38 8.68 -7.19 -7.50
C CYS A 38 10.03 -7.14 -8.23
N GLN A 39 10.79 -8.23 -8.22
CA GLN A 39 12.06 -8.33 -8.95
C GLN A 39 11.93 -8.10 -10.47
N CYS A 40 10.73 -8.23 -11.03
CA CYS A 40 10.46 -7.93 -12.44
C CYS A 40 10.21 -6.43 -12.73
N GLY A 41 10.26 -5.57 -11.70
CA GLY A 41 9.98 -4.14 -11.78
C GLY A 41 8.52 -3.75 -11.56
N GLU A 42 7.62 -4.69 -11.28
CA GLU A 42 6.21 -4.38 -11.01
C GLU A 42 6.03 -3.83 -9.58
N VAL A 43 5.46 -2.63 -9.49
CA VAL A 43 5.13 -2.00 -8.21
C VAL A 43 3.73 -2.45 -7.79
N LYS A 44 3.63 -3.05 -6.60
CA LYS A 44 2.35 -3.38 -5.99
C LYS A 44 2.06 -2.40 -4.86
N ARG A 45 0.98 -1.65 -5.01
CA ARG A 45 0.40 -0.80 -3.97
C ARG A 45 -0.88 -1.46 -3.50
N HIS A 46 -0.99 -1.64 -2.19
CA HIS A 46 -2.17 -2.21 -1.55
C HIS A 46 -2.46 -1.38 -0.32
N ALA A 47 -3.71 -1.15 0.02
CA ALA A 47 -4.07 -0.51 1.28
C ALA A 47 -5.27 -1.24 1.89
N ILE A 48 -5.25 -1.37 3.21
CA ILE A 48 -6.31 -2.02 3.99
C ILE A 48 -6.87 -0.97 4.94
N GLY A 49 -8.18 -0.76 4.94
CA GLY A 49 -8.84 0.24 5.79
C GLY A 49 -10.15 0.71 5.19
N GLN A 50 -10.54 1.96 5.46
CA GLN A 50 -11.77 2.54 4.91
C GLN A 50 -11.71 2.60 3.37
N ALA A 51 -12.78 2.13 2.71
CA ALA A 51 -12.83 1.97 1.26
C ALA A 51 -12.58 3.29 0.51
N GLU A 52 -13.14 4.39 1.00
CA GLU A 52 -12.95 5.74 0.44
C GLU A 52 -11.48 6.17 0.48
N THR A 53 -10.82 5.95 1.61
CA THR A 53 -9.43 6.35 1.83
C THR A 53 -8.45 5.44 1.08
N VAL A 54 -8.76 4.14 1.01
CA VAL A 54 -8.01 3.17 0.18
C VAL A 54 -8.06 3.57 -1.28
N LYS A 55 -9.23 3.96 -1.78
CA LYS A 55 -9.41 4.43 -3.16
C LYS A 55 -8.55 5.69 -3.40
N ALA A 56 -8.67 6.69 -2.53
CA ALA A 56 -7.89 7.92 -2.61
C ALA A 56 -6.37 7.66 -2.56
N TYR A 57 -5.90 6.71 -1.74
CA TYR A 57 -4.48 6.34 -1.67
C TYR A 57 -4.00 5.65 -2.95
N ILE A 58 -4.79 4.76 -3.56
CA ILE A 58 -4.44 4.10 -4.81
C ILE A 58 -4.42 5.11 -5.97
N GLU A 59 -5.38 6.04 -5.99
CA GLU A 59 -5.48 7.12 -6.98
C GLU A 59 -4.36 8.17 -6.83
N SER A 60 -3.86 8.39 -5.60
CA SER A 60 -2.72 9.25 -5.32
C SER A 60 -1.40 8.57 -5.72
N ALA A 61 -1.19 8.41 -7.02
CA ALA A 61 -0.06 7.66 -7.57
C ALA A 61 1.32 8.31 -7.35
N ASP A 62 1.34 9.58 -6.96
CA ASP A 62 2.53 10.44 -6.86
C ASP A 62 3.12 10.54 -5.45
N GLY A 63 2.58 9.82 -4.46
CA GLY A 63 3.05 9.91 -3.07
C GLY A 63 2.73 11.24 -2.37
N SER A 64 2.01 12.14 -3.04
CA SER A 64 1.49 13.41 -2.53
C SER A 64 0.21 13.25 -1.71
N TRP A 65 -0.07 12.05 -1.20
CA TRP A 65 -1.26 11.79 -0.40
C TRP A 65 -1.14 12.48 0.96
N THR A 66 -1.72 13.67 1.06
CA THR A 66 -1.89 14.45 2.28
C THR A 66 -3.38 14.48 2.57
N HIS A 67 -3.86 13.54 3.40
CA HIS A 67 -5.22 13.62 3.91
C HIS A 67 -5.26 14.80 4.88
N HIS A 68 -5.69 15.97 4.40
CA HIS A 68 -5.92 17.12 5.26
C HIS A 68 -7.00 16.73 6.28
N HIS A 69 -6.61 16.53 7.54
CA HIS A 69 -7.54 16.59 8.65
C HIS A 69 -7.98 18.05 8.75
N HIS A 70 -9.18 18.34 8.25
CA HIS A 70 -9.86 19.59 8.56
C HIS A 70 -10.32 19.59 10.01
#